data_AF-D7ELU8-F1
#
_entry.id   AF-D7ELU8-F1
#
_cell.length_a   1.000
_cell.length_b   1.000
_cell.length_c   1.000
_cell.angle_alpha   90.00
_cell.angle_beta   90.00
_cell.angle_gamma   90.00
#
_symmetry.space_group_name_H-M   'P 1'
#
loop_
_entity.id
_entity.type
_entity.pdbx_description
1 polymer ?
#
loop_
_entity_poly.entity_id
_entity_poly.type
_entity_poly.pdbx_seq_one_letter_code
_entity_poly.pdbx_strand_id
1 'polypeptide(L)'
;MLITFNLFQRCDFRLVLIRFGGKQLLAQFDPIMEEHVRRVLKKEETKAHYLGKNIQNEIISLLHKNIKFHIINEVKKAKYYSIILDCTPDVSKVEQMTFLVRYVFVDKSNPNEVTVKINESFLGFLPVERSTGKELSNLIIEKLAKLGLSLHDMKGQADDNGANMKANMKIRSTI
;
A
#
# COMPACT_ATOMS: atom_id res chain seq x y z
N MET A 1 21.84 1.81 -12.07
CA MET A 1 22.05 1.24 -10.73
C MET A 1 22.08 2.37 -9.70
N LEU A 2 20.90 2.96 -9.41
CA LEU A 2 20.71 4.05 -8.43
C LEU A 2 19.21 4.40 -8.23
N ILE A 3 18.31 3.83 -9.04
CA ILE A 3 16.85 4.02 -8.90
C ILE A 3 16.22 2.98 -7.94
N THR A 4 16.90 1.86 -7.67
CA THR A 4 16.43 0.80 -6.76
C THR A 4 16.59 1.13 -5.27
N PHE A 5 17.46 2.09 -4.89
CA PHE A 5 17.67 2.43 -3.48
C PHE A 5 16.57 3.34 -2.89
N ASN A 6 15.88 4.14 -3.71
CA ASN A 6 14.88 5.10 -3.22
C ASN A 6 13.48 4.51 -3.01
N LEU A 7 13.13 3.37 -3.62
CA LEU A 7 11.90 2.65 -3.28
C LEU A 7 12.04 1.82 -1.99
N PHE A 8 13.26 1.39 -1.66
CA PHE A 8 13.53 0.57 -0.48
C PHE A 8 13.40 1.35 0.84
N GLN A 9 13.54 2.69 0.82
CA GLN A 9 13.29 3.53 2.00
C GLN A 9 11.81 3.83 2.27
N ARG A 10 10.90 3.59 1.33
CA ARG A 10 9.46 3.92 1.49
C ARG A 10 8.54 2.73 1.70
N CYS A 11 8.97 1.51 1.41
CA CYS A 11 8.10 0.33 1.44
C CYS A 11 8.24 -0.54 2.69
N ASP A 12 9.06 -0.16 3.67
CA ASP A 12 9.28 -1.01 4.84
C ASP A 12 8.26 -0.80 5.98
N PHE A 13 6.97 -0.89 5.64
CA PHE A 13 5.91 -0.95 6.65
C PHE A 13 5.99 -2.24 7.50
N ARG A 14 6.65 -3.31 7.02
CA ARG A 14 6.84 -4.53 7.80
C ARG A 14 7.93 -4.37 8.87
N LEU A 15 9.06 -3.73 8.59
CA LEU A 15 10.13 -3.57 9.58
C LEU A 15 9.84 -2.43 10.58
N VAL A 16 9.05 -1.42 10.19
CA VAL A 16 8.58 -0.39 11.14
C VAL A 16 7.55 -0.96 12.13
N LEU A 17 6.63 -1.85 11.69
CA LEU A 17 5.63 -2.45 12.60
C LEU A 17 6.18 -3.56 13.51
N ILE A 18 7.16 -4.34 13.04
CA ILE A 18 7.64 -5.54 13.75
C ILE A 18 8.76 -5.23 14.74
N ARG A 19 9.55 -4.15 14.52
CA ARG A 19 10.67 -3.80 15.41
C ARG A 19 10.35 -2.75 16.48
N PHE A 20 9.32 -1.93 16.26
CA PHE A 20 8.87 -0.94 17.24
C PHE A 20 7.40 -1.20 17.55
N GLY A 21 7.12 -1.84 18.69
CA GLY A 21 5.75 -2.18 19.09
C GLY A 21 4.81 -1.00 18.90
N GLY A 22 3.72 -1.21 18.14
CA GLY A 22 2.81 -0.18 17.63
C GLY A 22 2.22 0.81 18.65
N LYS A 23 2.44 0.60 19.95
CA LYS A 23 2.13 1.54 21.03
C LYS A 23 2.92 2.85 20.94
N GLN A 24 4.17 2.83 20.47
CA GLN A 24 5.04 4.02 20.47
C GLN A 24 5.03 4.79 19.15
N LEU A 25 4.66 4.15 18.04
CA LEU A 25 4.76 4.78 16.72
C LEU A 25 3.71 5.89 16.54
N LEU A 26 2.45 5.67 16.94
CA LEU A 26 1.38 6.67 16.81
C LEU A 26 1.61 7.89 17.73
N ALA A 27 2.19 7.66 18.91
CA ALA A 27 2.54 8.71 19.86
C ALA A 27 3.62 9.67 19.34
N GLN A 28 4.48 9.25 18.40
CA GLN A 28 5.50 10.13 17.83
C GLN A 28 4.95 11.18 16.87
N PHE A 29 3.75 10.94 16.31
CA PHE A 29 3.17 11.79 15.27
C PHE A 29 1.93 12.55 15.74
N ASP A 30 1.41 12.25 16.93
CA ASP A 30 0.22 12.88 17.48
C ASP A 30 0.40 13.18 18.99
N PRO A 31 0.43 14.47 19.39
CA PRO A 31 0.63 14.87 20.78
C PRO A 31 -0.44 14.34 21.75
N ILE A 32 -1.66 14.08 21.27
CA ILE A 32 -2.75 13.53 22.08
C ILE A 32 -2.48 12.04 22.36
N MET A 33 -2.01 11.29 21.37
CA MET A 33 -1.57 9.90 21.52
C MET A 33 -0.32 9.78 22.39
N GLU A 34 0.62 10.74 22.29
CA GLU A 34 1.79 10.82 23.17
C GLU A 34 1.36 10.95 24.64
N GLU A 35 0.48 11.90 24.93
CA GLU A 35 -0.03 12.13 26.27
C GLU A 35 -0.86 10.93 26.78
N HIS A 36 -1.64 10.27 25.90
CA HIS A 36 -2.37 9.05 26.24
C HIS A 36 -1.42 7.92 26.64
N VAL A 37 -0.37 7.67 25.85
CA VAL A 37 0.65 6.65 26.17
C VAL A 37 1.38 6.99 27.47
N ARG A 38 1.74 8.26 27.69
CA ARG A 38 2.37 8.72 28.94
C ARG A 38 1.51 8.42 30.16
N ARG A 39 0.20 8.72 30.12
CA ARG A 39 -0.75 8.47 31.22
C ARG A 39 -0.92 6.97 31.53
N VAL A 40 -0.98 6.13 30.50
CA VAL A 40 -1.11 4.68 30.68
C VAL A 40 0.18 4.08 31.27
N LEU A 41 1.36 4.53 30.83
CA LEU A 41 2.65 4.01 31.32
C LEU A 41 2.96 4.40 32.77
N LYS A 42 2.56 5.59 33.21
CA LYS A 42 2.74 6.02 34.60
C LYS A 42 1.79 5.35 35.60
N LYS A 43 0.87 4.49 35.15
CA LYS A 43 -0.17 3.83 35.97
C LYS A 43 -1.04 4.80 36.79
N GLU A 44 -1.07 6.08 36.41
CA GLU A 44 -1.59 7.13 37.27
C GLU A 44 -3.13 7.14 37.32
N GLU A 45 -3.88 6.91 36.22
CA GLU A 45 -5.33 7.23 36.27
C GLU A 45 -6.31 6.41 35.38
N THR A 46 -5.86 5.56 34.45
CA THR A 46 -6.80 4.95 33.46
C THR A 46 -6.93 3.43 33.60
N LYS A 47 -8.07 2.97 34.15
CA LYS A 47 -8.47 1.55 34.22
C LYS A 47 -8.84 0.95 32.84
N ALA A 48 -9.26 1.79 31.90
CA ALA A 48 -9.54 1.42 30.51
C ALA A 48 -8.52 2.11 29.59
N HIS A 49 -7.81 1.33 28.78
CA HIS A 49 -6.78 1.85 27.87
C HIS A 49 -6.94 1.28 26.46
N TYR A 50 -6.82 2.14 25.44
CA TYR A 50 -6.90 1.75 24.03
C TYR A 50 -5.66 0.98 23.55
N LEU A 51 -4.70 0.72 24.45
CA LEU A 51 -3.50 -0.08 24.21
C LEU A 51 -3.75 -1.60 24.29
N GLY A 52 -4.99 -2.05 24.44
CA GLY A 52 -5.33 -3.48 24.31
C GLY A 52 -5.09 -3.98 22.88
N LYS A 53 -4.62 -5.22 22.72
CA LYS A 53 -4.32 -5.82 21.40
C LYS A 53 -5.51 -5.72 20.42
N ASN A 54 -6.72 -5.98 20.91
CA ASN A 54 -7.93 -5.97 20.09
C ASN A 54 -8.26 -4.57 19.56
N ILE A 55 -8.20 -3.57 20.45
CA ILE A 55 -8.47 -2.18 20.12
C ILE A 55 -7.43 -1.64 19.13
N GLN A 56 -6.14 -1.92 19.36
CA GLN A 56 -5.09 -1.50 18.43
C GLN A 56 -5.29 -2.12 17.03
N ASN A 57 -5.61 -3.42 16.96
CA ASN A 57 -5.89 -4.08 15.69
C ASN A 57 -7.12 -3.50 14.99
N GLU A 58 -8.15 -3.11 15.73
CA GLU A 58 -9.33 -2.44 15.20
C GLU A 58 -8.97 -1.07 14.61
N ILE A 59 -8.24 -0.23 15.36
CA ILE A 59 -7.75 1.08 14.91
C ILE A 59 -6.92 0.91 13.64
N ILE A 60 -5.96 -0.02 13.63
CA ILE A 60 -5.13 -0.32 12.45
C ILE A 60 -6.01 -0.74 11.26
N SER A 61 -7.03 -1.58 11.49
CA SER A 61 -7.95 -2.01 10.45
C SER A 61 -8.76 -0.85 9.88
N LEU A 62 -9.27 0.05 10.72
CA LEU A 62 -10.03 1.23 10.31
C LEU A 62 -9.17 2.22 9.52
N LEU A 63 -7.94 2.48 9.98
CA LEU A 63 -6.98 3.33 9.28
C LEU A 63 -6.63 2.73 7.91
N HIS A 64 -6.31 1.42 7.88
CA HIS A 64 -6.02 0.72 6.63
C HIS A 64 -7.19 0.85 5.64
N LYS A 65 -8.43 0.62 6.08
CA LYS A 65 -9.62 0.74 5.23
C LYS A 65 -9.79 2.15 4.69
N ASN A 66 -9.66 3.17 5.54
CA ASN A 66 -9.82 4.58 5.15
C ASN A 66 -8.74 5.04 4.16
N ILE A 67 -7.47 4.76 4.45
CA ILE A 67 -6.34 5.10 3.56
C ILE A 67 -6.53 4.42 2.21
N LYS A 68 -6.85 3.13 2.21
CA LYS A 68 -7.07 2.36 0.99
C LYS A 68 -8.25 2.91 0.19
N PHE A 69 -9.36 3.23 0.85
CA PHE A 69 -10.53 3.85 0.21
C PHE A 69 -10.17 5.18 -0.47
N HIS A 70 -9.42 6.03 0.24
CA HIS A 70 -8.94 7.30 -0.30
C HIS A 70 -8.07 7.10 -1.55
N ILE A 71 -7.05 6.23 -1.48
CA ILE A 71 -6.18 5.93 -2.62
C ILE A 71 -6.99 5.43 -3.82
N ILE A 72 -7.91 4.48 -3.62
CA ILE A 72 -8.72 3.94 -4.71
C ILE A 72 -9.60 5.01 -5.36
N ASN A 73 -10.17 5.93 -4.57
CA ASN A 73 -10.95 7.04 -5.13
C ASN A 73 -10.09 8.00 -5.95
N GLU A 74 -8.86 8.29 -5.49
CA GLU A 74 -7.92 9.13 -6.25
C GLU A 74 -7.50 8.46 -7.56
N VAL A 75 -7.24 7.15 -7.55
CA VAL A 75 -6.96 6.37 -8.77
C VAL A 75 -8.15 6.43 -9.74
N LYS A 76 -9.38 6.28 -9.24
CA LYS A 76 -10.59 6.37 -10.07
C LYS A 76 -10.77 7.77 -10.66
N LYS A 77 -10.50 8.84 -9.90
CA LYS A 77 -10.53 10.22 -10.40
C LYS A 77 -9.48 10.46 -11.48
N ALA A 78 -8.29 9.88 -11.33
CA ALA A 78 -7.22 9.94 -12.33
C ALA A 78 -7.61 9.24 -13.65
N LYS A 79 -8.63 8.38 -13.62
CA LYS A 79 -9.06 7.46 -14.68
C LYS A 79 -7.98 6.44 -15.02
N TYR A 80 -6.83 6.86 -15.53
CA TYR A 80 -5.76 5.97 -15.96
C TYR A 80 -4.73 5.72 -14.86
N TYR A 81 -4.24 4.48 -14.78
CA TYR A 81 -3.24 4.08 -13.81
C TYR A 81 -2.31 2.99 -14.35
N SER A 82 -1.21 2.75 -13.63
CA SER A 82 -0.31 1.62 -13.85
C SER A 82 -0.07 0.90 -12.55
N ILE A 83 0.34 -0.37 -12.62
CA ILE A 83 0.71 -1.17 -11.45
C ILE A 83 2.21 -1.39 -11.42
N ILE A 84 2.79 -1.42 -10.22
CA ILE A 84 4.18 -1.79 -9.99
C ILE A 84 4.15 -2.98 -9.04
N LEU A 85 4.80 -4.05 -9.47
CA LEU A 85 4.84 -5.32 -8.79
C LEU A 85 6.28 -5.65 -8.43
N ASP A 86 6.49 -6.11 -7.20
CA ASP A 86 7.81 -6.54 -6.75
C ASP A 86 7.68 -7.82 -5.93
N CYS A 87 8.39 -8.87 -6.33
CA CYS A 87 8.36 -10.17 -5.67
C CYS A 87 9.49 -10.23 -4.64
N THR A 88 9.13 -10.27 -3.36
CA THR A 88 10.10 -10.44 -2.28
C THR A 88 9.87 -11.78 -1.59
N PRO A 89 10.93 -12.57 -1.32
CA PRO A 89 10.81 -13.78 -0.52
C PRO A 89 10.52 -13.41 0.94
N ASP A 90 9.43 -13.93 1.53
CA ASP A 90 9.12 -13.71 2.95
C ASP A 90 10.03 -14.57 3.86
N VAL A 91 10.12 -14.20 5.14
CA VAL A 91 10.86 -14.89 6.21
C VAL A 91 10.47 -16.38 6.33
N SER A 92 9.25 -16.73 5.89
CA SER A 92 8.68 -18.09 5.89
C SER A 92 8.90 -18.88 4.59
N LYS A 93 9.70 -18.38 3.63
CA LYS A 93 9.94 -18.95 2.28
C LYS A 93 8.72 -18.96 1.35
N VAL A 94 7.66 -18.22 1.67
CA VAL A 94 6.52 -17.98 0.77
C VAL A 94 6.79 -16.71 -0.02
N GLU A 95 6.66 -16.76 -1.35
CA GLU A 95 6.81 -15.57 -2.20
C GLU A 95 5.64 -14.61 -1.96
N GLN A 96 5.94 -13.32 -1.78
CA GLN A 96 4.92 -12.26 -1.71
C GLN A 96 5.20 -11.21 -2.75
N MET A 97 4.14 -10.81 -3.45
CA MET A 97 4.20 -9.75 -4.44
C MET A 97 3.64 -8.45 -3.84
N THR A 98 4.49 -7.45 -3.73
CA THR A 98 4.14 -6.08 -3.36
C THR A 98 3.30 -5.48 -4.49
N PHE A 99 2.12 -4.94 -4.17
CA PHE A 99 1.24 -4.33 -5.15
C PHE A 99 1.15 -2.82 -4.93
N LEU A 100 1.78 -2.05 -5.81
CA LEU A 100 1.67 -0.59 -5.84
C LEU A 100 0.85 -0.15 -7.06
N VAL A 101 0.15 0.97 -6.90
CA VAL A 101 -0.49 1.69 -7.99
C VAL A 101 0.22 3.00 -8.22
N ARG A 102 0.50 3.32 -9.49
CA ARG A 102 1.01 4.61 -9.94
C ARG A 102 -0.06 5.32 -10.75
N TYR A 103 -0.40 6.55 -10.36
CA TYR A 103 -1.46 7.35 -10.98
C TYR A 103 -1.11 8.84 -10.94
N VAL A 104 -1.81 9.63 -11.76
CA VAL A 104 -1.64 11.09 -11.79
C VAL A 104 -2.61 11.73 -10.80
N PHE A 105 -2.09 12.50 -9.86
CA PHE A 105 -2.85 13.35 -8.97
C PHE A 105 -2.87 14.77 -9.51
N VAL A 106 -4.06 15.34 -9.66
CA VAL A 106 -4.25 16.73 -10.10
C VAL A 106 -4.84 17.52 -8.95
N ASP A 107 -4.03 18.39 -8.38
CA ASP A 107 -4.47 19.33 -7.37
C ASP A 107 -5.11 20.54 -8.03
N LYS A 108 -6.37 20.80 -7.67
CA LYS A 108 -7.15 21.95 -8.11
C LYS A 108 -7.66 22.78 -6.93
N SER A 109 -7.02 22.64 -5.76
CA SER A 109 -7.40 23.40 -4.57
C SER A 109 -7.22 24.90 -4.76
N ASN A 110 -6.23 25.32 -5.55
CA ASN A 110 -6.06 26.70 -5.98
C ASN A 110 -6.71 26.91 -7.38
N PRO A 111 -7.72 27.80 -7.51
CA PRO A 111 -8.33 28.10 -8.81
C PRO A 111 -7.36 28.69 -9.84
N ASN A 112 -6.28 29.32 -9.37
CA ASN A 112 -5.31 30.02 -10.22
C ASN A 112 -4.08 29.16 -10.55
N GLU A 113 -3.96 27.96 -9.98
CA GLU A 113 -2.79 27.09 -10.16
C GLU A 113 -3.20 25.61 -10.14
N VAL A 114 -2.89 24.89 -11.21
CA VAL A 114 -3.08 23.44 -11.29
C VAL A 114 -1.74 22.75 -11.06
N THR A 115 -1.62 22.01 -9.97
CA THR A 115 -0.42 21.20 -9.72
C THR A 115 -0.67 19.76 -10.12
N VAL A 116 0.21 19.21 -10.97
CA VAL A 116 0.15 17.80 -11.38
C VAL A 116 1.30 17.04 -10.72
N LYS A 117 0.99 15.92 -10.05
CA LYS A 117 1.96 15.05 -9.38
C LYS A 117 1.76 13.61 -9.80
N ILE A 118 2.83 12.85 -9.93
CA ILE A 118 2.76 11.39 -10.08
C ILE A 118 2.83 10.80 -8.68
N ASN A 119 1.80 10.06 -8.29
CA ASN A 119 1.73 9.39 -7.00
C ASN A 119 1.91 7.88 -7.18
N GLU A 120 2.69 7.29 -6.27
CA GLU A 120 2.82 5.85 -6.11
C GLU A 120 2.27 5.48 -4.74
N SER A 121 1.37 4.51 -4.68
CA SER A 121 0.71 4.14 -3.44
C SER A 121 0.65 2.63 -3.27
N PHE A 122 1.06 2.17 -2.10
CA PHE A 122 1.02 0.77 -1.72
C PHE A 122 -0.42 0.35 -1.38
N LEU A 123 -0.88 -0.77 -1.94
CA LEU A 123 -2.24 -1.30 -1.72
C LEU A 123 -2.24 -2.68 -1.06
N GLY A 124 -1.07 -3.21 -0.72
CA GLY A 124 -0.91 -4.46 0.01
C GLY A 124 0.02 -5.46 -0.66
N PHE A 125 0.17 -6.60 -0.01
CA PHE A 125 0.84 -7.78 -0.55
C PHE A 125 -0.19 -8.72 -1.20
N LEU A 126 0.28 -9.48 -2.17
CA LEU A 126 -0.40 -10.60 -2.78
C LEU A 126 0.38 -11.87 -2.46
N PRO A 127 -0.23 -12.86 -1.77
CA PRO A 127 0.44 -14.13 -1.55
C PRO A 127 0.61 -14.86 -2.89
N VAL A 128 1.83 -15.29 -3.20
CA VAL A 128 2.15 -16.05 -4.40
C VAL A 128 2.40 -17.49 -3.97
N GLU A 129 1.42 -18.35 -4.19
CA GLU A 129 1.57 -19.80 -3.95
C GLU A 129 2.30 -20.49 -5.11
N ARG A 130 2.11 -19.97 -6.32
CA ARG A 130 2.67 -20.51 -7.56
C ARG A 130 3.05 -19.36 -8.49
N SER A 131 4.27 -19.42 -9.03
CA SER A 131 4.86 -18.34 -9.81
C SER A 131 4.66 -18.48 -11.33
N THR A 132 3.65 -19.24 -11.77
CA THR A 132 3.33 -19.32 -13.21
C THR A 132 2.69 -18.02 -13.68
N GLY A 133 3.01 -17.58 -14.90
CA GLY A 133 2.51 -16.31 -15.44
C GLY A 133 0.99 -16.19 -15.51
N LYS A 134 0.28 -17.31 -15.70
CA LYS A 134 -1.19 -17.35 -15.74
C LYS A 134 -1.80 -17.15 -14.35
N GLU A 135 -1.27 -17.83 -13.34
CA GLU A 135 -1.78 -17.71 -11.97
C GLU A 135 -1.53 -16.31 -11.41
N LEU A 136 -0.36 -15.74 -11.66
CA LEU A 136 -0.05 -14.37 -11.26
C LEU A 136 -0.93 -13.34 -11.97
N SER A 137 -1.20 -13.52 -13.27
CA SER A 137 -2.13 -12.66 -14.02
C SER A 137 -3.55 -12.71 -13.45
N ASN A 138 -4.06 -13.92 -13.17
CA ASN A 138 -5.37 -14.09 -12.55
C ASN A 138 -5.44 -13.45 -11.16
N LEU A 139 -4.40 -13.62 -10.34
CA LEU A 139 -4.28 -13.01 -9.01
C LEU A 139 -4.38 -11.48 -9.08
N ILE A 140 -3.72 -10.87 -10.06
CA ILE A 140 -3.78 -9.41 -10.30
C ILE A 140 -5.18 -8.99 -10.76
N ILE A 141 -5.79 -9.69 -11.71
CA ILE A 141 -7.13 -9.38 -12.22
C ILE A 141 -8.16 -9.46 -11.09
N GLU A 142 -8.11 -10.51 -10.28
CA GLU A 142 -8.97 -10.66 -9.11
C GLU A 142 -8.74 -9.56 -8.09
N LYS A 143 -7.47 -9.17 -7.85
CA LYS A 143 -7.15 -8.07 -6.95
C LYS A 143 -7.75 -6.76 -7.46
N LEU A 144 -7.57 -6.44 -8.74
CA LEU A 144 -8.13 -5.23 -9.36
C LEU A 144 -9.66 -5.21 -9.27
N ALA A 145 -10.31 -6.34 -9.57
CA ALA A 145 -11.76 -6.50 -9.45
C ALA A 145 -12.24 -6.26 -8.01
N LYS A 146 -11.56 -6.84 -7.00
CA LYS A 146 -11.84 -6.62 -5.57
C LYS A 146 -11.66 -5.16 -5.14
N LEU A 147 -10.78 -4.41 -5.81
CA LEU A 147 -10.56 -2.98 -5.57
C LEU A 147 -11.54 -2.10 -6.38
N GLY A 148 -12.33 -2.68 -7.28
CA GLY A 148 -13.18 -1.94 -8.21
C GLY A 148 -12.38 -1.07 -9.18
N LEU A 149 -11.16 -1.48 -9.54
CA LEU A 149 -10.33 -0.83 -10.54
C LEU A 149 -10.46 -1.56 -11.87
N SER A 150 -10.76 -0.82 -12.94
CA SER A 150 -11.01 -1.38 -14.27
C SER A 150 -9.70 -1.75 -14.97
N LEU A 151 -9.59 -2.98 -15.45
CA LEU A 151 -8.46 -3.41 -16.26
C LEU A 151 -8.30 -2.57 -17.55
N HIS A 152 -9.39 -2.03 -18.10
CA HIS A 152 -9.35 -1.17 -19.29
C HIS A 152 -8.63 0.15 -19.06
N ASP A 153 -8.66 0.63 -17.82
CA ASP A 153 -8.03 1.87 -17.40
C ASP A 153 -6.56 1.69 -17.00
N MET A 154 -6.12 0.44 -16.84
CA MET A 154 -4.72 0.11 -16.60
C MET A 154 -3.90 0.28 -17.88
N LYS A 155 -2.95 1.21 -17.88
CA LYS A 155 -2.11 1.56 -19.05
C LYS A 155 -0.65 1.13 -18.95
N GLY A 156 -0.26 0.52 -17.83
CA GLY A 156 1.09 0.03 -17.66
C GLY A 156 1.21 -0.96 -16.52
N GLN A 157 2.22 -1.81 -16.63
CA GLN A 157 2.65 -2.75 -15.60
C GLN A 157 4.17 -2.75 -15.57
N ALA A 158 4.74 -2.62 -14.38
CA ALA A 158 6.17 -2.78 -14.12
C ALA A 158 6.38 -3.95 -13.15
N ASP A 159 7.32 -4.84 -13.48
CA ASP A 159 7.68 -6.00 -12.66
C ASP A 159 9.19 -6.27 -12.83
N ASP A 160 9.89 -6.60 -11.74
CA ASP A 160 11.32 -6.95 -11.75
C ASP A 160 11.52 -8.37 -12.30
N ASN A 161 10.53 -9.26 -12.12
CA ASN A 161 10.58 -10.64 -12.58
C ASN A 161 10.08 -10.79 -14.03
N GLY A 162 10.85 -10.22 -14.96
CA GLY A 162 10.53 -10.15 -16.39
C GLY A 162 10.41 -11.48 -17.15
N ALA A 163 10.58 -12.65 -16.55
CA ALA A 163 10.46 -13.95 -17.23
C ALA A 163 9.06 -14.58 -17.10
N ASN A 164 8.49 -14.65 -15.90
CA ASN A 164 7.22 -15.35 -15.66
C ASN A 164 6.00 -14.46 -15.94
N MET A 165 6.13 -13.14 -15.84
CA MET A 165 5.00 -12.19 -15.93
C MET A 165 4.75 -11.64 -17.33
N LYS A 166 5.71 -11.78 -18.26
CA LYS A 166 5.61 -11.27 -19.64
C LYS A 166 4.67 -12.07 -20.54
N ALA A 167 4.30 -13.30 -20.16
CA ALA A 167 3.67 -14.23 -21.09
C ALA A 167 2.17 -13.98 -21.35
N ASN A 168 1.41 -13.40 -20.40
CA ASN A 168 -0.06 -13.33 -20.53
C ASN A 168 -0.71 -11.98 -20.27
N MET A 169 0.01 -10.99 -19.72
CA MET A 169 -0.53 -9.66 -19.43
C MET A 169 0.08 -8.60 -20.37
N LYS A 170 0.05 -8.84 -21.69
CA LYS A 170 0.27 -7.75 -22.66
C LYS A 170 -0.94 -6.84 -22.63
N ILE A 171 -0.92 -5.81 -21.79
CA ILE A 171 -1.78 -4.65 -21.99
C ILE A 171 -1.40 -4.10 -23.36
N ARG A 172 -2.25 -4.34 -24.37
CA ARG A 172 -2.15 -3.66 -25.66
C ARG A 172 -2.21 -2.18 -25.34
N SER A 173 -1.08 -1.49 -25.43
CA SER A 173 -1.02 -0.04 -25.54
C SER A 173 -1.67 0.32 -26.88
N THR A 174 -3.00 0.30 -26.93
CA THR A 174 -3.75 0.95 -28.00
C THR A 174 -3.79 2.41 -27.62
N ILE A 175 -2.71 3.11 -27.99
CA ILE A 175 -2.72 4.53 -28.28
C ILE A 175 -2.83 4.66 -29.79
#